data_AF-A0A9J6DDC9-F1
#
_entry.id   AF-A0A9J6DDC9-F1
#
_cell.length_a   1.000
_cell.length_b   1.000
_cell.length_c   1.000
_cell.angle_alpha   90.00
_cell.angle_beta   90.00
_cell.angle_gamma   90.00
#
_symmetry.space_group_name_H-M   'P 1'
#
loop_
_entity.id
_entity.type
_entity.pdbx_description
1 polymer ?
#
loop_
_entity_poly.entity_id
_entity_poly.type
_entity_poly.pdbx_seq_one_letter_code
_entity_poly.pdbx_strand_id
1 'polypeptide(L)'
;MGAADRRASSFAAAWTVDELGPLEHARPMQAPPPSRVHIKSSFIMNGVCVRYRGWIDLDRLDGVGCLEYDEERGRLEDAVLRDQIECYNQRLRDFEEKQRAFRARHERQAEAELESITLKRRALSRQLRGGPRDPPASLSLLVSCASFCERPK
;
A
#
# COMPACT_ATOMS: atom_id res chain seq x y z
N MET A 1 0.56 2.18 -25.53
CA MET A 1 -0.49 2.59 -26.49
C MET A 1 -1.80 2.06 -25.93
N GLY A 2 -2.80 2.79 -25.45
CA GLY A 2 -3.21 4.18 -25.59
C GLY A 2 -4.69 4.18 -25.18
N ALA A 3 -4.97 4.37 -23.89
CA ALA A 3 -6.32 4.22 -23.33
C ALA A 3 -6.70 5.32 -22.30
N ALA A 4 -5.89 6.36 -22.17
CA ALA A 4 -6.17 7.48 -21.26
C ALA A 4 -6.92 8.65 -21.94
N ASP A 5 -6.98 8.67 -23.27
CA ASP A 5 -7.32 9.89 -24.03
C ASP A 5 -8.81 10.07 -24.37
N ARG A 6 -9.65 9.04 -24.10
CA ARG A 6 -11.08 9.10 -24.46
C ARG A 6 -11.96 9.85 -23.46
N ARG A 7 -11.45 10.18 -22.27
CA ARG A 7 -12.23 10.89 -21.24
C ARG A 7 -12.02 12.41 -21.24
N ALA A 8 -10.92 12.89 -21.84
CA ALA A 8 -10.68 14.33 -22.03
C ALA A 8 -11.65 14.94 -23.07
N SER A 9 -12.06 14.16 -24.08
CA SER A 9 -12.95 14.63 -25.14
C SER A 9 -14.41 14.83 -24.69
N SER A 10 -14.88 14.16 -23.63
CA SER A 10 -16.30 14.28 -23.22
C SER A 10 -16.59 15.44 -22.27
N PHE A 11 -15.58 16.07 -21.67
CA PHE A 11 -15.79 17.20 -20.75
C PHE A 11 -15.99 18.54 -21.47
N ALA A 12 -15.64 18.61 -22.76
CA ALA A 12 -15.83 19.79 -23.60
C ALA A 12 -17.30 20.05 -23.97
N ALA A 13 -18.21 19.09 -23.77
CA ALA A 13 -19.58 19.16 -24.28
C ALA A 13 -20.62 19.73 -23.29
N ALA A 14 -20.25 20.02 -22.04
CA ALA A 14 -21.21 20.45 -21.00
C ALA A 14 -21.14 21.94 -20.62
N TRP A 15 -20.20 22.70 -21.19
CA TRP A 15 -20.12 24.15 -21.02
C TRP A 15 -20.45 24.78 -22.37
N THR A 16 -21.74 24.87 -22.68
CA THR A 16 -22.23 25.60 -23.85
C THR A 16 -21.78 27.05 -23.75
N VAL A 17 -20.69 27.36 -24.46
CA VAL A 17 -20.44 28.68 -25.03
C VAL A 17 -21.53 28.85 -26.08
N ASP A 18 -22.64 29.46 -25.69
CA ASP A 18 -23.59 30.00 -26.66
C ASP A 18 -22.91 31.20 -27.34
N GLU A 19 -22.86 31.11 -28.67
CA GLU A 19 -22.56 32.16 -29.65
C GLU A 19 -21.56 33.27 -29.29
N LEU A 20 -20.26 33.06 -29.47
CA LEU A 20 -19.36 34.15 -29.88
C LEU A 20 -18.32 33.64 -30.88
N GLY A 21 -18.25 34.33 -32.02
CA GLY A 21 -17.44 34.01 -33.19
C GLY A 21 -15.91 34.05 -32.98
N PRO A 22 -15.13 33.98 -34.09
CA PRO A 22 -13.70 33.70 -34.03
C PRO A 22 -12.94 34.79 -33.26
N LEU A 23 -12.20 34.37 -32.23
CA LEU A 23 -11.26 35.17 -31.44
C LEU A 23 -10.11 35.67 -32.31
N GLU A 24 -10.34 36.80 -32.97
CA GLU A 24 -9.31 37.56 -33.65
C GLU A 24 -8.50 38.40 -32.64
N HIS A 25 -7.19 38.16 -32.65
CA HIS A 25 -6.13 39.08 -32.25
C HIS A 25 -6.04 39.44 -30.76
N ALA A 26 -5.11 38.75 -30.09
CA ALA A 26 -4.43 39.23 -28.88
C ALA A 26 -3.75 40.59 -29.17
N ARG A 27 -4.50 41.70 -29.03
CA ARG A 27 -3.93 43.04 -28.96
C ARG A 27 -3.30 43.25 -27.57
N PRO A 28 -2.19 44.00 -27.47
CA PRO A 28 -1.67 44.42 -26.17
C PRO A 28 -2.75 45.26 -25.48
N MET A 29 -3.18 44.77 -24.31
CA MET A 29 -4.33 45.28 -23.56
C MET A 29 -4.02 46.69 -23.07
N GLN A 30 -4.65 47.68 -23.69
CA GLN A 30 -4.73 49.05 -23.19
C GLN A 30 -5.31 49.01 -21.76
N ALA A 31 -4.85 49.91 -20.89
CA ALA A 31 -5.28 49.98 -19.49
C ALA A 31 -6.81 49.86 -19.38
N PRO A 32 -7.33 48.98 -18.49
CA PRO A 32 -8.76 48.71 -18.46
C PRO A 32 -9.53 49.99 -18.12
N PRO A 33 -10.72 50.19 -18.71
CA PRO A 33 -11.64 51.21 -18.22
C PRO A 33 -11.91 50.95 -16.73
N PRO A 34 -12.11 52.00 -15.91
CA PRO A 34 -12.16 51.91 -14.45
C PRO A 34 -13.25 50.97 -13.91
N SER A 35 -14.24 50.60 -14.73
CA SER A 35 -15.32 49.70 -14.39
C SER A 35 -15.09 48.21 -14.73
N ARG A 36 -13.94 47.80 -15.31
CA ARG A 36 -13.71 46.38 -15.66
C ARG A 36 -12.57 45.73 -14.90
N VAL A 37 -12.89 44.67 -14.16
CA VAL A 37 -11.92 43.84 -13.42
C VAL A 37 -11.55 42.62 -14.25
N HIS A 38 -10.25 42.39 -14.42
CA HIS A 38 -9.74 41.20 -15.11
C HIS A 38 -9.38 40.12 -14.09
N ILE A 39 -9.78 38.89 -14.37
CA ILE A 39 -9.56 37.74 -13.50
C ILE A 39 -8.73 36.73 -14.27
N LYS A 40 -7.60 36.34 -13.68
CA LYS A 40 -6.76 35.26 -14.15
C LYS A 40 -6.56 34.28 -13.01
N SER A 41 -6.96 33.03 -13.23
CA SER A 41 -6.80 31.97 -12.23
C SER A 41 -6.35 30.68 -12.90
N SER A 42 -5.54 29.89 -12.21
CA SER A 42 -5.09 28.57 -12.66
C SER A 42 -5.51 27.55 -11.62
N PHE A 43 -6.25 26.52 -12.04
CA PHE A 43 -6.75 25.50 -11.13
C PHE A 43 -6.91 24.15 -11.82
N ILE A 44 -7.11 23.11 -11.02
CA ILE A 44 -7.31 21.74 -11.47
C ILE A 44 -8.79 21.41 -11.36
N MET A 45 -9.43 21.09 -12.48
CA MET A 45 -10.84 20.70 -12.52
C MET A 45 -10.96 19.26 -13.00
N ASN A 46 -11.47 18.36 -12.15
CA ASN A 46 -11.65 16.94 -12.46
C ASN A 46 -10.37 16.26 -12.97
N GLY A 47 -9.20 16.69 -12.49
CA GLY A 47 -7.89 16.17 -12.92
C GLY A 47 -7.31 16.82 -14.18
N VAL A 48 -7.97 17.84 -14.75
CA VAL A 48 -7.47 18.61 -15.90
C VAL A 48 -6.95 19.96 -15.41
N CYS A 49 -5.69 20.27 -15.73
CA CYS A 49 -5.11 21.59 -15.47
C CYS A 49 -5.69 22.60 -16.46
N VAL A 50 -6.37 23.62 -15.93
CA VAL A 50 -6.98 24.67 -16.73
C VAL A 50 -6.60 26.05 -16.22
N ARG A 51 -6.62 27.02 -17.12
CA ARG A 51 -6.41 28.43 -16.84
C ARG A 51 -7.63 29.22 -17.24
N TYR A 52 -8.24 29.86 -16.27
CA TYR A 52 -9.34 30.80 -16.47
C TYR A 52 -8.79 32.18 -16.81
N ARG A 53 -9.36 32.77 -17.85
CA ARG A 53 -9.19 34.18 -18.21
C ARG A 53 -10.55 34.78 -18.46
N GLY A 54 -10.86 35.86 -17.78
CA GLY A 54 -12.10 36.58 -17.98
C GLY A 54 -12.05 37.99 -17.45
N TRP A 55 -13.13 38.72 -17.67
CA TRP A 55 -13.34 40.04 -17.12
C TRP A 55 -14.77 40.18 -16.64
N ILE A 56 -14.97 41.06 -15.66
CA ILE A 56 -16.29 41.41 -15.12
C ILE A 56 -16.42 42.94 -15.10
N ASP A 57 -17.57 43.43 -15.55
CA ASP A 57 -17.99 44.82 -15.41
C ASP A 57 -18.53 45.03 -13.99
N LEU A 58 -18.01 46.02 -13.27
CA LEU A 58 -18.41 46.34 -11.90
C LEU A 58 -19.79 46.99 -11.83
N ASP A 59 -20.22 47.68 -12.89
CA ASP A 59 -21.48 48.40 -12.89
C ASP A 59 -22.67 47.48 -13.17
N ARG A 60 -22.48 46.50 -14.06
CA ARG A 60 -23.53 45.53 -14.46
C ARG A 60 -23.37 44.16 -13.82
N LEU A 61 -22.24 43.90 -13.15
CA LEU A 61 -21.83 42.57 -12.66
C LEU A 61 -21.93 41.48 -13.73
N ASP A 62 -21.65 41.87 -14.97
CA ASP A 62 -21.73 41.05 -16.16
C ASP A 62 -20.32 40.82 -16.70
N GLY A 63 -20.05 39.67 -17.29
CA GLY A 63 -18.69 39.29 -17.63
C GLY A 63 -18.61 38.07 -18.51
N VAL A 64 -17.45 37.93 -19.17
CA VAL A 64 -17.14 36.79 -20.03
C VAL A 64 -15.82 36.19 -19.57
N GLY A 65 -15.76 34.87 -19.54
CA GLY A 65 -14.53 34.15 -19.28
C GLY A 65 -14.45 32.86 -20.08
N CYS A 66 -13.23 32.49 -20.44
CA CYS A 66 -12.91 31.24 -21.09
C CYS A 66 -11.95 30.41 -20.24
N LEU A 67 -12.03 29.08 -20.42
CA LEU A 67 -11.10 28.13 -19.86
C LEU A 67 -10.15 27.66 -20.96
N GLU A 68 -8.86 27.83 -20.73
CA GLU A 68 -7.79 27.32 -21.58
C GLU A 68 -7.19 26.07 -20.92
N TYR A 69 -6.90 25.03 -21.70
CA TYR A 69 -6.11 23.90 -21.21
C TYR A 69 -4.65 24.32 -21.02
N ASP A 70 -4.07 23.98 -19.86
CA ASP A 70 -2.69 24.31 -19.52
C ASP A 70 -1.83 23.04 -19.55
N GLU A 71 -1.26 22.75 -20.72
CA GLU A 71 -0.39 21.59 -20.96
C GLU A 71 0.90 21.62 -20.14
N GLU A 72 1.45 22.80 -19.90
CA GLU A 72 2.70 22.95 -19.17
C GLU A 72 2.51 22.59 -17.71
N ARG A 73 1.47 23.15 -17.08
CA ARG A 73 1.10 22.79 -15.71
C ARG A 73 0.64 21.33 -15.63
N GLY A 74 -0.11 20.86 -16.62
CA GLY A 74 -0.52 19.45 -16.68
C GLY A 74 0.67 18.49 -16.61
N ARG A 75 1.75 18.78 -17.35
CA ARG A 75 2.98 17.98 -17.32
C ARG A 75 3.72 18.05 -15.99
N LEU A 76 3.79 19.23 -15.37
CA LEU A 76 4.42 19.41 -14.07
C LEU A 76 3.68 18.65 -12.97
N GLU A 77 2.36 18.79 -12.92
CA GLU A 77 1.53 18.08 -11.94
C GLU A 77 1.59 16.57 -12.17
N ASP A 78 1.58 16.09 -13.42
CA ASP A 78 1.73 14.65 -13.73
C ASP A 78 3.10 14.12 -13.29
N ALA A 79 4.19 14.87 -13.46
CA ALA A 79 5.50 14.49 -12.97
C ALA A 79 5.52 14.40 -11.43
N VAL A 80 4.99 15.41 -10.75
CA VAL A 80 4.89 15.43 -9.27
C VAL A 80 4.05 14.27 -8.77
N LEU A 81 2.92 13.96 -9.41
CA LEU A 81 2.06 12.85 -9.05
C LEU A 81 2.77 11.50 -9.23
N ARG A 82 3.51 11.32 -10.34
CA ARG A 82 4.30 10.10 -10.57
C ARG A 82 5.37 9.91 -9.51
N ASP A 83 6.10 10.97 -9.17
CA ASP A 83 7.14 10.93 -8.14
C ASP A 83 6.56 10.55 -6.76
N GLN A 84 5.39 11.14 -6.41
CA GLN A 84 4.69 10.80 -5.18
C GLN A 84 4.25 9.33 -5.14
N ILE A 85 3.71 8.82 -6.25
CA ILE A 85 3.31 7.41 -6.38
C ILE A 85 4.51 6.49 -6.23
N GLU A 86 5.63 6.81 -6.88
CA GLU A 86 6.84 6.00 -6.81
C GLU A 86 7.41 5.98 -5.39
N CYS A 87 7.54 7.14 -4.76
CA CYS A 87 8.01 7.25 -3.37
C CYS A 87 7.09 6.50 -2.40
N TYR A 88 5.77 6.57 -2.60
CA TYR A 88 4.80 5.83 -1.79
C TYR A 88 4.95 4.32 -1.97
N ASN A 89 5.04 3.85 -3.21
CA ASN A 89 5.21 2.43 -3.52
C ASN A 89 6.52 1.88 -2.97
N GLN A 90 7.60 2.66 -3.03
CA GLN A 90 8.88 2.25 -2.46
C GLN A 90 8.77 2.05 -0.95
N ARG A 91 8.16 3.01 -0.24
CA ARG A 91 7.95 2.89 1.21
C ARG A 91 7.11 1.67 1.58
N LEU A 92 6.09 1.37 0.78
CA LEU A 92 5.24 0.20 1.00
C LEU A 92 6.04 -1.09 0.82
N ARG A 93 6.85 -1.20 -0.24
CA ARG A 93 7.73 -2.35 -0.49
C ARG A 93 8.73 -2.57 0.64
N ASP A 94 9.40 -1.51 1.08
CA ASP A 94 10.38 -1.58 2.18
C ASP A 94 9.72 -2.07 3.48
N PHE A 95 8.48 -1.63 3.73
CA PHE A 95 7.72 -2.05 4.90
C PHE A 95 7.34 -3.53 4.82
N GLU A 96 6.84 -3.99 3.68
CA GLU A 96 6.52 -5.40 3.46
C GLU A 96 7.76 -6.29 3.58
N GLU A 97 8.90 -5.87 3.01
CA GLU A 97 10.14 -6.62 3.09
C GLU A 97 10.62 -6.75 4.54
N LYS A 98 10.60 -5.67 5.32
CA LYS A 98 10.93 -5.71 6.75
C LYS A 98 10.01 -6.64 7.52
N GLN A 99 8.70 -6.61 7.25
CA GLN A 99 7.75 -7.52 7.88
C GLN A 99 8.00 -8.99 7.48
N ARG A 100 8.35 -9.27 6.23
CA ARG A 100 8.71 -10.62 5.78
C ARG A 100 10.00 -11.08 6.44
N ALA A 101 11.03 -10.23 6.48
CA ALA A 101 12.31 -10.54 7.12
C ALA A 101 12.17 -10.79 8.63
N PHE A 102 11.34 -9.99 9.32
CA PHE A 102 11.05 -10.20 10.74
C PHE A 102 10.37 -11.56 10.98
N ARG A 103 9.34 -11.89 10.19
CA ARG A 103 8.65 -13.18 10.27
C ARG A 103 9.59 -14.36 10.00
N ALA A 104 10.39 -14.28 8.94
CA ALA A 104 11.35 -15.33 8.59
C ALA A 104 12.43 -15.52 9.67
N ARG A 105 12.90 -14.44 10.32
CA ARG A 105 13.84 -14.54 11.44
C ARG A 105 13.21 -15.23 12.64
N HIS A 106 11.98 -14.86 12.99
CA HIS A 106 11.25 -15.47 14.10
C HIS A 106 10.98 -16.96 13.85
N GLU A 107 10.59 -17.32 12.62
CA GLU A 107 10.40 -18.72 12.22
C GLU A 107 11.69 -19.54 12.33
N ARG A 108 12.82 -19.03 11.80
CA ARG A 108 14.12 -19.70 11.94
C ARG A 108 14.56 -19.87 13.39
N GLN A 109 14.28 -18.89 14.25
CA GLN A 109 14.57 -19.00 15.68
C GLN A 109 13.71 -20.10 16.32
N ALA A 110 12.42 -20.13 16.04
CA ALA A 110 11.52 -21.17 16.53
C ALA A 110 11.92 -22.57 16.05
N GLU A 111 12.33 -22.72 14.78
CA GLU A 111 12.83 -23.98 14.22
C GLU A 111 14.10 -24.46 14.92
N ALA A 112 15.09 -23.57 15.12
CA ALA A 112 16.33 -23.90 15.81
C ALA A 112 16.08 -24.32 17.28
N GLU A 113 15.15 -23.65 17.97
CA GLU A 113 14.75 -24.02 19.32
C GLU A 113 14.08 -25.40 19.35
N LEU A 114 13.13 -25.68 18.44
CA LEU A 114 12.48 -26.98 18.31
C LEU A 114 13.48 -28.10 18.00
N GLU A 115 14.45 -27.85 17.12
CA GLU A 115 15.51 -28.81 16.81
C GLU A 115 16.36 -29.10 18.05
N SER A 116 16.73 -28.07 18.81
CA SER A 116 17.48 -28.22 20.06
C SER A 116 16.72 -29.06 21.10
N ILE A 117 15.41 -28.81 21.24
CA ILE A 117 14.53 -29.55 22.15
C ILE A 117 14.43 -31.01 21.70
N THR A 118 14.27 -31.22 20.39
CA THR A 118 14.17 -32.56 19.80
C THR A 118 15.46 -33.35 19.99
N LEU A 119 16.62 -32.72 19.78
CA LEU A 119 17.93 -33.31 19.99
C LEU A 119 18.14 -33.66 21.47
N LYS A 120 17.84 -32.74 22.39
CA LYS A 120 17.90 -32.98 23.85
C LYS A 120 17.00 -34.14 24.27
N ARG A 121 15.76 -34.19 23.78
CA ARG A 121 14.82 -35.30 24.04
C ARG A 121 15.35 -36.63 23.51
N ARG A 122 15.92 -36.63 22.30
CA ARG A 122 16.57 -37.82 21.71
C ARG A 122 17.78 -38.26 22.53
N ALA A 123 18.65 -37.36 22.96
CA ALA A 123 19.81 -37.65 23.79
C ALA A 123 19.39 -38.23 25.15
N LEU A 124 18.43 -37.60 25.83
CA LEU A 124 17.87 -38.07 27.09
C LEU A 124 17.26 -39.47 26.93
N SER A 125 16.54 -39.73 25.84
CA SER A 125 15.99 -41.07 25.53
C SER A 125 17.06 -42.14 25.28
N ARG A 126 18.24 -41.75 24.77
CA ARG A 126 19.38 -42.68 24.60
C ARG A 126 20.03 -42.96 25.95
N GLN A 127 20.19 -41.92 26.78
CA GLN A 127 20.75 -42.05 28.12
C GLN A 127 19.88 -42.92 29.04
N LEU A 128 18.55 -42.79 28.99
CA LEU A 128 17.64 -43.68 29.72
C LEU A 128 17.68 -45.14 29.23
N ARG A 129 18.04 -45.38 27.97
CA ARG A 129 18.23 -46.73 27.41
C ARG A 129 19.63 -47.30 27.68
N GLY A 130 20.62 -46.44 27.91
CA GLY A 130 22.01 -46.81 28.21
C GLY A 130 22.40 -46.70 29.68
N GLY A 131 21.49 -46.33 30.58
CA GLY A 131 21.72 -46.42 32.03
C GLY A 131 21.91 -47.89 32.45
N PRO A 132 22.75 -48.18 33.47
CA PRO A 132 22.93 -49.54 33.92
C PRO A 132 21.57 -50.11 34.32
N ARG A 133 21.13 -51.15 33.61
CA ARG A 133 20.10 -52.05 34.12
C ARG A 133 20.76 -52.91 35.17
N ASP A 134 21.10 -52.32 36.30
CA ASP A 134 21.28 -53.12 37.50
C ASP A 134 19.87 -53.56 37.89
N PRO A 135 19.52 -54.86 37.77
CA PRO A 135 18.31 -55.33 38.44
C PRO A 135 18.48 -55.04 39.92
N PRO A 136 17.42 -54.65 40.66
CA PRO A 136 17.52 -54.64 42.11
C PRO A 136 17.93 -56.05 42.54
N ALA A 137 19.13 -56.19 43.10
CA ALA A 137 19.58 -57.38 43.80
C ALA A 137 18.78 -57.49 45.10
N SER A 138 17.48 -57.82 44.98
CA SER A 138 16.57 -58.23 46.06
C SER A 138 15.15 -58.45 45.51
N LEU A 139 15.00 -59.30 44.49
CA LEU A 139 13.74 -60.02 44.26
C LEU A 139 14.00 -61.52 44.14
N SER A 140 14.81 -62.04 45.06
CA SER A 140 14.90 -63.46 45.40
C SER A 140 13.97 -63.77 46.58
N LEU A 141 12.72 -63.32 46.53
CA LEU A 141 11.65 -63.74 47.44
C LEU A 141 10.31 -63.39 46.78
N LEU A 142 9.68 -64.43 46.21
CA LEU A 142 8.25 -64.62 45.90
C LEU A 142 8.02 -65.35 44.56
N VAL A 143 8.73 -66.47 44.35
CA VAL A 143 8.21 -67.60 43.55
C VAL A 143 8.44 -68.89 44.35
N SER A 144 7.97 -68.92 45.60
CA SER A 144 7.95 -70.14 46.43
C SER A 144 6.79 -70.15 47.43
N CYS A 145 5.61 -69.65 47.02
CA CYS A 145 4.41 -69.70 47.87
C CYS A 145 3.10 -70.05 47.13
N ALA A 146 3.18 -70.60 45.92
CA ALA A 146 2.02 -71.20 45.26
C ALA A 146 2.22 -72.71 45.14
N SER A 147 1.51 -73.45 46.01
CA SER A 147 1.06 -74.83 45.80
C SER A 147 1.85 -76.00 46.42
N PHE A 148 2.45 -75.81 47.61
CA PHE A 148 2.60 -76.90 48.59
C PHE A 148 1.53 -76.76 49.69
N CYS A 149 0.29 -77.08 49.31
CA CYS A 149 -0.94 -77.28 50.11
C CYS A 149 -2.05 -77.27 49.03
N GLU A 150 -2.82 -78.30 48.71
CA GLU A 150 -3.45 -79.34 49.52
C GLU A 150 -3.69 -80.62 48.67
N ARG A 151 -3.23 -81.79 49.14
CA ARG A 151 -4.02 -83.04 49.14
C ARG A 151 -4.55 -83.17 50.57
N PRO A 152 -5.78 -83.65 50.87
CA PRO A 152 -6.30 -84.98 50.52
C PRO A 152 -7.83 -84.99 50.18
N LYS A 153 -8.45 -86.03 49.60
CA LYS A 153 -8.61 -87.44 50.01
C LYS A 153 -8.80 -88.33 48.80
#